data_AF-A0A0C2HUJ9-F1
#
_entry.id   AF-A0A0C2HUJ9-F1
#
_cell.length_a   1.000
_cell.length_b   1.000
_cell.length_c   1.000
_cell.angle_alpha   90.00
_cell.angle_beta   90.00
_cell.angle_gamma   90.00
#
_symmetry.space_group_name_H-M   'P 1'
#
loop_
_entity.id
_entity.type
_entity.pdbx_description
1 polymer ?
#
loop_
_entity_poly.entity_id
_entity_poly.type
_entity_poly.pdbx_seq_one_letter_code
_entity_poly.pdbx_strand_id
1 'polypeptide(L)' 'MDIYIFDIKKNECRIISWINTKNGSIFIKDILPHASYDKWWQSEVK' A
#
# COMPACT_ATOMS: atom_id res chain seq x y z
N MET A 1 -12.93 -3.27 -3.36
CA MET A 1 -11.57 -3.44 -3.91
C MET A 1 -10.68 -3.23 -2.71
N ASP A 2 -9.94 -4.26 -2.31
CA ASP A 2 -9.33 -4.27 -1.00
C ASP A 2 -7.90 -3.71 -1.10
N ILE A 3 -7.53 -2.91 -0.10
CA ILE A 3 -6.20 -2.29 -0.02
C ILE A 3 -5.29 -3.25 0.74
N TYR A 4 -4.17 -3.62 0.12
CA TYR A 4 -3.13 -4.43 0.71
C TYR A 4 -1.85 -3.64 0.83
N ILE A 5 -1.22 -3.72 1.99
CA ILE A 5 0.04 -3.05 2.30
C ILE A 5 1.12 -4.10 2.48
N PHE A 6 2.23 -3.94 1.76
CA PHE A 6 3.38 -4.84 1.85
C PHE A 6 4.61 -4.09 2.38
N ASP A 7 5.27 -4.70 3.37
CA ASP A 7 6.53 -4.22 3.90
C ASP A 7 7.69 -4.72 3.05
N ILE A 8 8.56 -3.80 2.62
CA ILE A 8 9.75 -4.14 1.84
C ILE A 8 10.98 -3.50 2.43
N LYS A 9 12.16 -4.02 2.04
CA LYS A 9 13.47 -3.49 2.45
C LYS A 9 13.57 -3.36 3.99
N LYS A 10 13.37 -4.47 4.71
CA LYS A 10 13.40 -4.51 6.19
C LYS A 10 12.46 -3.47 6.83
N ASN A 11 11.25 -3.32 6.27
CA ASN A 11 10.20 -2.42 6.73
C ASN A 11 10.49 -0.92 6.54
N GLU A 12 11.52 -0.54 5.78
CA GLU A 12 11.80 0.87 5.49
C GLU A 12 10.78 1.50 4.53
N CYS A 13 10.19 0.69 3.63
CA CYS A 13 9.18 1.14 2.67
C CYS A 13 7.90 0.28 2.74
N ARG A 14 6.81 0.86 2.22
CA ARG A 14 5.48 0.27 2.12
C ARG A 14 5.00 0.34 0.68
N ILE A 15 4.52 -0.78 0.15
CA ILE A 15 3.80 -0.79 -1.13
C ILE A 15 2.31 -0.73 -0.82
N ILE A 16 1.63 0.28 -1.37
CA ILE A 16 0.17 0.38 -1.33
C ILE A 16 -0.36 -0.26 -2.60
N SER A 17 -1.20 -1.28 -2.47
CA SER A 17 -1.73 -2.02 -3.61
C SER A 17 -3.23 -2.25 -3.50
N TRP A 18 -3.88 -2.35 -4.66
CA TRP A 18 -5.25 -2.80 -4.79
C TRP A 18 -5.23 -4.17 -5.45
N ILE A 19 -5.75 -5.17 -4.74
CA ILE A 19 -5.84 -6.52 -5.27
C ILE A 19 -7.28 -6.79 -5.64
N ASN A 20 -7.47 -7.22 -6.89
CA ASN A 20 -8.72 -7.76 -7.36
C ASN A 20 -8.56 -9.27 -7.53
N THR A 21 -9.06 -10.01 -6.55
CA THR A 21 -8.97 -11.48 -6.52
C THR A 21 -9.87 -12.15 -7.56
N LYS A 22 -10.92 -11.45 -8.04
CA LYS A 22 -11.84 -11.99 -9.06
C LYS A 22 -11.20 -12.08 -10.45
N ASN A 23 -10.31 -11.15 -10.78
CA ASN A 23 -9.60 -11.11 -12.06
C ASN A 23 -8.11 -11.46 -11.92
N GLY A 24 -7.64 -11.81 -10.72
CA GLY A 24 -6.25 -12.14 -10.44
C GLY A 24 -5.27 -10.99 -10.67
N SER A 25 -5.74 -9.74 -10.66
CA SER A 25 -4.92 -8.56 -10.96
C SER A 25 -4.51 -7.82 -9.69
N ILE A 26 -3.25 -7.37 -9.67
CA ILE A 26 -2.69 -6.54 -8.61
C ILE A 26 -2.30 -5.20 -9.23
N PHE A 27 -2.82 -4.13 -8.66
CA PHE A 27 -2.45 -2.77 -9.03
C PHE A 27 -1.60 -2.15 -7.92
N ILE A 28 -0.40 -1.69 -8.26
CA ILE A 28 0.46 -0.95 -7.33
C ILE A 28 0.10 0.52 -7.44
N LYS A 29 -0.47 1.08 -6.37
CA LYS A 29 -0.84 2.50 -6.32
C LYS A 29 0.39 3.36 -6.09
N ASP A 30 1.20 3.01 -5.10
CA ASP A 30 2.37 3.79 -4.70
C ASP A 30 3.36 2.96 -3.89
N ILE A 31 4.61 3.44 -3.81
CA ILE A 31 5.68 2.88 -2.99
C ILE A 31 6.30 4.01 -2.17
N LEU A 32 6.04 3.99 -0.86
CA LEU A 32 6.37 5.09 0.03
C LEU A 32 7.32 4.65 1.16
N PRO A 33 8.24 5.51 1.62
CA PRO A 33 8.90 5.32 2.90
C PRO A 33 7.87 5.24 4.04
N HIS A 34 8.22 4.56 5.14
CA HIS A 34 7.33 4.36 6.29
C HIS A 34 6.66 5.66 6.77
N ALA A 35 7.43 6.73 6.96
CA ALA A 35 6.92 8.01 7.43
C ALA A 35 5.93 8.68 6.45
N SER A 36 6.10 8.46 5.15
CA SER A 36 5.18 8.98 4.12
C SER A 36 3.90 8.16 4.05
N TYR A 37 4.01 6.84 4.25
CA TYR A 37 2.86 5.96 4.38
C TYR A 37 1.96 6.38 5.56
N ASP A 38 2.55 6.69 6.72
CA ASP A 38 1.77 7.11 7.90
C ASP A 38 0.95 8.38 7.63
N LYS A 39 1.53 9.34 6.90
CA LYS A 39 0.83 10.57 6.49
C LYS A 39 -0.31 10.26 5.53
N TRP A 40 -0.07 9.40 4.54
CA TRP A 40 -1.11 8.96 3.61
C TRP A 40 -2.25 8.25 4.36
N TRP A 41 -1.94 7.32 5.24
CA TRP A 41 -2.93 6.58 6.04
C TRP A 41 -3.81 7.53 6.86
N GLN A 42 -3.20 8.51 7.54
CA GLN A 42 -3.93 9.49 8.33
C GLN A 42 -4.81 10.43 7.50
N SER A 43 -4.43 10.73 6.26
CA SER A 43 -5.16 11.67 5.41
C SER A 43 -6.29 11.00 4.62
N GLU A 44 -6.11 9.74 4.22
CA GLU A 44 -6.92 9.13 3.16
C GLU A 44 -7.70 7.90 3.62
N VAL A 45 -7.34 7.31 4.77
CA VAL A 45 -7.96 6.07 5.25
C VAL A 45 -8.58 6.23 6.64
N LYS A 46 -8.00 7.06 7.50
CA LYS A 46 -8.53 7.38 8.83
C LYS A 46 -9.67 8.39 8.76
#